data_AF-A0A7S1FVA4-F1
#
_entry.id   AF-A0A7S1FVA4-F1
#
_cell.length_a   1.000
_cell.length_b   1.000
_cell.length_c   1.000
_cell.angle_alpha   90.00
_cell.angle_beta   90.00
_cell.angle_gamma   90.00
#
_symmetry.space_group_name_H-M   'P 1'
#
loop_
_entity.id
_entity.type
_entity.pdbx_description
1 polymer ?
#
loop_
_entity_poly.entity_id
_entity_poly.type
_entity_poly.pdbx_seq_one_letter_code
_entity_poly.pdbx_strand_id
1 'polypeptide(L)'
;PLDKFCPDNLIKTHEFVETIAKFPLNKLKCVDEKLLKNSEGITRKVRRNPLTGLAPASLSSGNFRNTYKVLGMCRIDLRVTPIFFKIHRERNGSTEYDDFILKAVNQKFLLPFD
;
A
#
# COMPACT_ATOMS: atom_id res chain seq x y z
N PRO A 1 9.46 -13.24 3.23
CA PRO A 1 9.98 -13.58 4.57
C PRO A 1 9.08 -14.66 5.17
N LEU A 2 9.65 -15.70 5.77
CA LEU A 2 8.95 -16.94 6.14
C LEU A 2 7.79 -16.73 7.12
N ASP A 3 7.82 -15.66 7.92
CA ASP A 3 6.73 -15.24 8.82
C ASP A 3 5.41 -14.93 8.10
N LYS A 4 5.48 -14.52 6.83
CA LYS A 4 4.29 -14.29 6.00
C LYS A 4 3.64 -15.58 5.52
N PHE A 5 4.33 -16.72 5.59
CA PHE A 5 3.86 -18.03 5.13
C PHE A 5 3.47 -18.96 6.28
N CYS A 6 3.15 -18.42 7.46
CA CYS A 6 2.53 -19.23 8.50
C CYS A 6 1.15 -19.73 8.04
N PRO A 7 0.69 -20.90 8.52
CA PRO A 7 -0.60 -21.48 8.12
C PRO A 7 -1.77 -20.49 8.24
N ASP A 8 -1.83 -19.71 9.32
CA ASP A 8 -2.88 -18.71 9.53
C ASP A 8 -2.91 -17.62 8.46
N ASN A 9 -1.73 -17.18 8.00
CA ASN A 9 -1.65 -16.18 6.94
C ASN A 9 -2.06 -16.77 5.58
N LEU A 10 -1.80 -18.07 5.34
CA LEU A 10 -2.25 -18.76 4.14
C LEU A 10 -3.78 -18.88 4.12
N ILE A 11 -4.40 -19.23 5.25
CA ILE A 11 -5.87 -19.26 5.40
C ILE A 11 -6.48 -17.89 5.10
N LYS A 12 -5.97 -16.84 5.76
CA LYS A 12 -6.44 -15.46 5.51
C LYS A 12 -6.27 -15.02 4.06
N THR A 13 -5.20 -15.47 3.40
CA THR A 13 -4.97 -15.19 1.98
C THR A 13 -6.03 -15.88 1.13
N HIS A 14 -6.37 -17.14 1.43
CA HIS A 14 -7.42 -17.87 0.73
C HIS A 14 -8.79 -17.19 0.90
N GLU A 15 -9.17 -16.87 2.14
CA GLU A 15 -10.41 -16.14 2.46
C GLU A 15 -10.50 -14.79 1.73
N PHE A 16 -9.38 -14.07 1.67
CA PHE A 16 -9.28 -12.81 0.93
C PHE A 16 -9.51 -13.02 -0.57
N VAL A 17 -8.86 -14.01 -1.17
CA VAL A 17 -9.03 -14.33 -2.60
C VAL A 17 -10.46 -14.73 -2.91
N GLU A 18 -11.07 -15.61 -2.11
CA GLU A 18 -12.47 -16.01 -2.26
C GLU A 18 -13.44 -14.83 -2.10
N THR A 19 -13.13 -13.91 -1.20
CA THR A 19 -13.93 -12.70 -1.01
C THR A 19 -13.83 -11.78 -2.21
N ILE A 20 -12.63 -11.53 -2.71
CA ILE A 20 -12.42 -10.67 -3.89
C ILE A 20 -13.01 -11.29 -5.16
N ALA A 21 -12.92 -12.61 -5.32
CA ALA A 21 -13.42 -13.32 -6.50
C ALA A 21 -14.94 -13.15 -6.70
N LYS A 22 -15.69 -12.80 -5.65
CA LYS A 22 -17.13 -12.52 -5.72
C LYS A 22 -17.44 -11.16 -6.36
N PHE A 23 -16.45 -10.28 -6.47
CA PHE A 23 -16.62 -8.95 -7.05
C PHE A 23 -16.11 -8.92 -8.49
N PRO A 24 -16.82 -8.23 -9.40
CA PRO A 24 -16.33 -8.05 -10.75
C PRO A 24 -15.07 -7.17 -10.72
N LEU A 25 -14.06 -7.57 -11.51
CA LEU A 25 -12.74 -6.92 -11.52
C LEU A 25 -12.82 -5.41 -11.79
N ASN A 26 -13.83 -4.96 -12.56
CA ASN A 26 -14.01 -3.55 -12.87
C ASN A 26 -14.37 -2.68 -11.65
N LYS A 27 -14.95 -3.28 -10.61
CA LYS A 27 -15.28 -2.62 -9.35
C LYS A 27 -14.15 -2.70 -8.33
N LEU A 28 -13.14 -3.53 -8.55
CA LEU A 28 -12.01 -3.65 -7.63
C LEU A 28 -11.06 -2.47 -7.80
N LYS A 29 -10.64 -1.90 -6.66
CA LYS A 29 -9.69 -0.81 -6.54
C LYS A 29 -8.77 -1.15 -5.37
N CYS A 30 -7.47 -1.18 -5.60
CA CYS A 30 -6.50 -1.47 -4.55
C CYS A 30 -6.00 -0.15 -3.98
N VAL A 31 -5.83 -0.07 -2.67
CA VAL A 31 -5.33 1.12 -1.97
C VAL A 31 -4.21 0.70 -1.05
N ASP A 32 -3.11 1.45 -1.02
CA ASP A 32 -2.00 1.23 -0.09
C ASP A 32 -1.48 2.56 0.46
N GLU A 33 -1.03 2.52 1.72
CA GLU A 33 -0.35 3.64 2.38
C GLU A 33 1.12 3.30 2.58
N LYS A 34 1.99 4.19 2.09
CA LYS A 34 3.43 4.08 2.29
C LYS A 34 3.98 5.33 2.96
N LEU A 35 4.78 5.15 4.00
CA LEU A 35 5.60 6.23 4.55
C LEU A 35 6.79 6.47 3.61
N LEU A 36 6.99 7.72 3.18
CA LEU A 36 8.18 8.20 2.50
C LEU A 36 9.07 8.94 3.49
N LYS A 37 10.17 8.30 3.91
CA LYS A 37 11.22 8.99 4.68
C LYS A 37 12.18 9.64 3.70
N ASN A 38 12.61 10.87 3.99
CA ASN A 38 13.66 11.60 3.24
C ASN A 38 15.04 10.90 3.23
N SER A 39 15.11 9.64 3.66
CA SER A 39 16.29 8.80 3.71
C SER A 39 15.94 7.32 3.53
N GLU A 40 14.87 6.96 2.80
CA GLU A 40 14.58 5.55 2.44
C GLU A 40 15.60 5.00 1.43
N GLY A 41 16.87 5.05 1.78
CA GLY A 41 17.92 4.17 1.29
C GLY A 41 18.23 3.10 2.35
N ILE A 42 17.23 2.36 2.82
CA ILE A 42 17.32 1.10 3.61
C ILE A 42 16.88 1.18 5.10
N THR A 43 16.01 0.24 5.47
CA THR A 43 15.31 0.06 6.75
C THR A 43 16.17 -0.71 7.78
N ARG A 44 16.37 -0.23 9.02
CA ARG A 44 17.14 -0.94 10.09
C ARG A 44 16.66 -2.34 10.49
N LYS A 45 15.46 -2.74 10.07
CA LYS A 45 14.95 -4.12 10.15
C LYS A 45 14.80 -4.70 8.75
N VAL A 46 15.88 -4.71 7.94
CA VAL A 46 15.85 -5.46 6.69
C VAL A 46 15.75 -6.92 7.06
N ARG A 47 14.62 -7.55 6.72
CA ARG A 47 14.45 -8.99 6.92
C ARG A 47 15.54 -9.67 6.09
N ARG A 48 16.31 -10.57 6.71
CA ARG A 48 17.30 -11.40 6.01
C ARG A 48 16.63 -12.07 4.81
N ASN A 49 17.34 -12.13 3.70
CA ASN A 49 16.87 -12.90 2.56
C ASN A 49 16.60 -14.34 3.04
N PRO A 50 15.37 -14.88 2.89
CA PRO A 50 15.02 -16.19 3.42
C PRO A 50 15.74 -17.36 2.71
N LEU A 51 16.31 -17.14 1.53
CA LEU A 51 17.06 -18.14 0.77
C LEU A 51 18.58 -18.05 1.01
N THR A 52 19.12 -16.84 1.19
CA THR A 52 20.58 -16.62 1.31
C THR A 52 21.04 -16.20 2.70
N GLY A 53 20.13 -15.86 3.61
CA GLY A 53 20.43 -15.43 4.98
C GLY A 53 21.08 -14.05 5.12
N LEU A 54 21.50 -13.44 4.01
CA LEU A 54 22.20 -12.15 4.01
C LEU A 54 21.25 -11.00 4.34
N ALA A 55 21.69 -10.13 5.25
CA ALA A 55 21.09 -8.82 5.49
C ALA A 55 22.01 -7.75 4.86
N PRO A 56 21.53 -6.93 3.91
CA PRO A 56 22.34 -5.86 3.36
C PRO A 56 22.64 -4.81 4.44
N ALA A 57 23.86 -4.26 4.43
CA ALA A 57 24.30 -3.24 5.39
C ALA A 57 23.50 -1.94 5.22
N SER A 58 23.08 -1.31 6.33
CA SER A 58 22.31 -0.06 6.29
C SER A 58 22.56 0.85 7.48
N LEU A 59 22.84 2.11 7.16
CA LEU A 59 22.90 3.25 8.07
C LEU A 59 21.60 4.05 7.93
N SER A 60 20.80 4.18 8.99
CA SER A 60 19.68 5.16 9.03
C SER A 60 19.69 5.91 10.35
N SER A 61 19.13 7.12 10.40
CA SER A 61 18.99 7.91 11.63
C SER A 61 17.56 7.79 12.19
N GLY A 62 17.41 7.78 13.52
CA GLY A 62 16.13 7.50 14.21
C GLY A 62 15.15 8.68 14.29
N ASN A 63 15.25 9.68 13.42
CA ASN A 63 14.46 10.90 13.54
C ASN A 63 13.17 10.85 12.69
N PHE A 64 12.02 10.70 13.35
CA PHE A 64 10.70 10.57 12.72
C PHE A 64 10.01 11.91 12.39
N ARG A 65 10.66 13.05 12.67
CA ARG A 65 10.04 14.38 12.53
C ARG A 65 9.86 14.84 11.08
N ASN A 66 10.47 14.18 10.09
CA ASN A 66 10.42 14.52 8.66
C ASN A 66 10.02 13.32 7.78
N THR A 67 8.85 12.73 8.03
CA THR A 67 8.31 11.63 7.22
C THR A 67 7.14 12.15 6.38
N TYR A 68 7.23 12.01 5.06
CA TYR A 68 6.09 12.17 4.16
C TYR A 68 5.31 10.85 4.11
N LYS A 69 4.07 10.90 3.67
CA LYS A 69 3.22 9.73 3.41
C LYS A 69 2.70 9.80 2.00
N VAL A 70 2.62 8.65 1.34
CA VAL A 70 1.95 8.44 0.07
C VAL A 70 0.74 7.56 0.35
N LEU A 71 -0.43 8.05 -0.02
CA LEU A 71 -1.61 7.21 -0.16
C LEU A 71 -1.84 7.03 -1.65
N GLY A 72 -1.87 5.78 -2.11
CA GLY A 72 -2.00 5.44 -3.52
C GLY A 72 -3.14 4.47 -3.75
N MET A 73 -3.89 4.69 -4.82
CA MET A 73 -4.87 3.76 -5.34
C MET A 73 -4.46 3.31 -6.72
N CYS A 74 -4.70 2.04 -7.04
CA CYS A 74 -4.63 1.55 -8.40
C CYS A 74 -5.91 0.84 -8.85
N ARG A 75 -6.21 1.00 -10.14
CA ARG A 75 -7.26 0.28 -10.86
C ARG A 75 -6.62 -0.87 -11.64
N ILE A 76 -7.41 -1.91 -11.89
CA ILE A 76 -7.03 -3.04 -12.74
C ILE A 76 -7.36 -2.77 -14.23
N ASP A 77 -7.79 -1.54 -14.59
CA ASP A 77 -8.08 -1.16 -15.98
C ASP A 77 -6.86 -0.51 -16.63
N LEU A 78 -6.52 -0.96 -17.83
CA LEU A 78 -5.41 -0.45 -18.65
C LEU A 78 -5.85 0.69 -19.60
N ARG A 79 -7.15 0.94 -19.75
CA ARG A 79 -7.71 1.92 -20.71
C ARG A 79 -7.72 3.36 -20.22
N VAL A 80 -7.55 3.57 -18.91
CA VAL A 80 -7.58 4.87 -18.24
C VAL A 80 -6.39 5.01 -17.30
N THR A 81 -6.06 6.23 -16.86
CA THR A 81 -5.02 6.47 -15.85
C THR A 81 -5.26 5.56 -14.65
N PRO A 82 -4.39 4.56 -14.40
CA PRO A 82 -4.71 3.50 -13.47
C PRO A 82 -4.40 3.89 -12.03
N ILE A 83 -3.84 5.07 -11.78
CA ILE A 83 -3.26 5.47 -10.49
C ILE A 83 -3.88 6.78 -10.01
N PHE A 84 -4.25 6.84 -8.73
CA PHE A 84 -4.64 8.06 -8.01
C PHE A 84 -3.84 8.12 -6.72
N PHE A 85 -3.13 9.21 -6.45
CA PHE A 85 -2.26 9.28 -5.26
C PHE A 85 -2.17 10.68 -4.66
N LYS A 86 -1.82 10.73 -3.38
CA LYS A 86 -1.57 11.97 -2.62
C LYS A 86 -0.30 11.79 -1.80
N ILE A 87 0.62 12.75 -1.89
CA ILE A 87 1.80 12.83 -1.03
C ILE A 87 1.62 14.01 -0.08
N HIS A 88 1.77 13.79 1.22
CA HIS A 88 1.65 14.85 2.22
C HIS A 88 2.49 14.55 3.47
N ARG A 89 2.66 15.54 4.35
CA ARG A 89 3.58 15.48 5.50
C ARG A 89 2.89 15.17 6.83
N GLU A 90 1.56 15.11 6.83
CA GLU A 90 0.73 14.95 8.03
C GLU A 90 0.62 13.47 8.47
N ARG A 91 0.21 13.25 9.72
CA ARG A 91 -0.19 11.91 10.16
C ARG A 91 -1.51 11.60 9.46
N ASN A 92 -1.59 10.55 8.63
CA ASN A 92 -2.89 9.99 8.23
C ASN A 92 -3.68 9.59 9.48
N GLY A 93 -4.51 10.50 9.96
CA GLY A 93 -5.68 10.18 10.75
C GLY A 93 -6.79 9.71 9.81
N SER A 94 -7.93 9.37 10.41
CA SER A 94 -9.14 9.01 9.66
C SER A 94 -9.57 10.14 8.72
N THR A 95 -9.44 11.39 9.13
CA THR A 95 -9.87 12.56 8.35
C THR A 95 -9.12 12.73 7.04
N GLU A 96 -7.78 12.60 7.03
CA GLU A 96 -7.02 12.73 5.78
C GLU A 96 -7.30 11.59 4.80
N TYR A 97 -7.63 10.40 5.31
CA TYR A 97 -8.05 9.25 4.51
C TYR A 97 -9.43 9.49 3.90
N ASP A 98 -10.39 9.98 4.69
CA ASP A 98 -11.74 10.32 4.21
C ASP A 98 -11.70 11.37 3.10
N ASP A 99 -10.89 12.42 3.27
CA ASP A 99 -10.66 13.45 2.25
C ASP A 99 -10.07 12.87 0.95
N PHE A 100 -9.19 11.89 1.06
CA PHE A 100 -8.59 11.22 -0.09
C PHE A 100 -9.62 10.39 -0.85
N ILE A 101 -10.47 9.66 -0.12
CA ILE A 101 -11.59 8.90 -0.68
C ILE A 101 -12.57 9.85 -1.38
N LEU A 102 -12.97 10.94 -0.72
CA LEU A 102 -13.90 11.92 -1.28
C LEU A 102 -13.35 12.54 -2.57
N LYS A 103 -12.04 12.87 -2.61
CA LYS A 103 -11.39 13.35 -3.83
C LYS A 103 -11.41 12.30 -4.93
N ALA A 104 -11.15 11.03 -4.63
CA ALA A 104 -11.22 9.94 -5.59
C ALA A 104 -12.66 9.76 -6.15
N VAL A 105 -13.70 9.90 -5.31
CA VAL A 105 -15.11 9.90 -5.76
C VAL A 105 -15.39 11.07 -6.68
N ASN A 106 -15.02 12.30 -6.29
CA ASN A 106 -15.26 13.51 -7.06
C ASN A 106 -14.57 13.48 -8.43
N GLN A 107 -13.40 12.85 -8.52
CA GLN A 107 -12.68 12.63 -9.78
C GLN A 107 -13.17 11.42 -10.56
N LYS A 108 -14.26 10.78 -10.12
CA LYS A 108 -14.85 9.58 -10.72
C LYS A 108 -13.88 8.39 -10.74
N PHE A 109 -12.83 8.42 -9.91
CA PHE A 109 -11.82 7.37 -9.80
C PHE A 109 -12.35 6.11 -9.05
N LEU A 110 -13.43 6.24 -8.28
CA LEU A 110 -14.09 5.08 -7.67
C LEU A 110 -15.32 4.60 -8.44
N LEU A 111 -15.75 5.30 -9.48
CA LEU A 111 -16.85 4.82 -10.31
C LEU A 111 -16.42 3.56 -11.10
N PRO A 112 -17.33 2.59 -11.27
CA PRO A 112 -17.11 1.47 -12.18
C PRO A 112 -16.82 2.01 -13.58
N PHE A 113 -15.98 1.30 -14.32
CA PHE A 113 -15.85 1.52 -15.75
C PHE A 113 -16.81 0.57 -16.49
N ASP A 114 -17.35 1.06 -17.60
CA ASP A 114 -18.14 0.28 -18.55
C ASP A 114 -17.26 -0.66 -19.40
#